data_AF-A0A081C744-F1
#
_entry.id   AF-A0A081C744-F1
#
_cell.length_a   1.000
_cell.length_b   1.000
_cell.length_c   1.000
_cell.angle_alpha   90.00
_cell.angle_beta   90.00
_cell.angle_gamma   90.00
#
_symmetry.space_group_name_H-M   'P 1'
#
loop_
_entity.id
_entity.type
_entity.pdbx_description
1 polymer ?
#
loop_
_entity_poly.entity_id
_entity_poly.type
_entity_poly.pdbx_seq_one_letter_code
_entity_poly.pdbx_strand_id
1 'polypeptide(L)'
;MTTVPKNGLDFLRWLIFEPLLLQRFEERLSKEQQLWWFLWAYSWVALFSCLLWMAWLLTIVLLYAPSLQSSSDLLSHFLLLLQEAFFRLVVGLDLGIIVVGLSVGLFFGLDFGLVLGLIFGLAGGLIFGLVGRGAGLGLGGGIIFSLVLGLGSRLSVGLGSVAAFSVGYFRLIFYPFHLFTSVLNVSFDHNPYRKDGVIWLPLWLADRELLQLAEQQPELALEFAEFLLEYRPLQVKLAARLVHAAAAGTWLQQAFALDADVFVSPVISEEQRKFQPSAAWGTQLEQLRTQLITSQTHTQIGLKKDAFEQFFKLLKEFRSLTLRESRKWNYLYLEAIDKWIESATEELAKLTQKAELLKPIASNFYRAGEALRPETDKPVFVGRDDLKDTLSFEILTARSMPMFLIEGQQRVGKTSLLNFLPDLLGLRFKIVYLDLQGLAERSLSGWLQSLRKAIEKYMPGTSESAGLIAHDNWLQAWEEFKTYLEQISNGKEYKLILAFDEYEILHDDIFQQDPTQARQLLGAMRSFSQHQNQVVFLWVGAHFFSELQNPNWNEFFVQVKHLRVDYLKREDTLKLVQCPTPDFNLIYPDDRRIASLTSRKAIQR
;
A
#
# COMPACT_ATOMS: atom_id res chain seq x y z
N MET A 1 39.59 -1.90 1.24
CA MET A 1 40.54 -1.39 0.22
C MET A 1 41.77 -0.81 0.91
N THR A 2 42.96 -0.90 0.30
CA THR A 2 44.17 -0.26 0.83
C THR A 2 44.10 1.24 0.57
N THR A 3 44.10 2.06 1.63
CA THR A 3 44.11 3.53 1.56
C THR A 3 45.49 4.11 1.27
N VAL A 4 46.49 3.25 1.07
CA VAL A 4 47.88 3.60 0.77
C VAL A 4 48.32 2.81 -0.47
N PRO A 5 48.95 3.45 -1.46
CA PRO A 5 49.46 2.76 -2.65
C PRO A 5 50.63 1.85 -2.27
N LYS A 6 50.69 0.65 -2.85
CA LYS A 6 51.71 -0.35 -2.48
C LYS A 6 53.10 -0.02 -3.00
N ASN A 7 53.18 0.64 -4.16
CA ASN A 7 54.43 1.03 -4.82
C ASN A 7 54.20 2.18 -5.82
N GLY A 8 55.27 2.70 -6.43
CA GLY A 8 55.20 3.77 -7.42
C GLY A 8 54.33 3.45 -8.65
N LEU A 9 54.22 2.18 -9.06
CA LEU A 9 53.31 1.75 -10.14
C LEU A 9 51.85 1.83 -9.74
N ASP A 10 51.53 1.45 -8.51
CA ASP A 10 50.18 1.54 -7.96
C ASP A 10 49.75 3.00 -7.78
N PHE A 11 50.69 3.87 -7.40
CA PHE A 11 50.49 5.32 -7.37
C PHE A 11 50.20 5.90 -8.78
N LEU A 12 50.96 5.50 -9.81
CA LEU A 12 50.66 5.87 -11.20
C LEU A 12 49.30 5.35 -11.68
N ARG A 13 48.95 4.11 -11.28
CA ARG A 13 47.63 3.55 -11.56
C ARG A 13 46.54 4.41 -10.92
N TRP A 14 46.73 4.89 -9.69
CA TRP A 14 45.75 5.76 -9.03
C TRP A 14 45.61 7.12 -9.72
N LEU A 15 46.72 7.71 -10.16
CA LEU A 15 46.71 8.96 -10.94
C LEU A 15 45.82 8.85 -12.18
N ILE A 16 45.86 7.69 -12.84
CA ILE A 16 45.03 7.42 -14.00
C ILE A 16 43.63 7.02 -13.56
N PHE A 17 43.45 5.89 -12.86
CA PHE A 17 42.16 5.24 -12.68
C PHE A 17 41.43 5.58 -11.37
N GLU A 18 42.08 6.23 -10.40
CA GLU A 18 41.53 6.48 -9.06
C GLU A 18 41.79 7.92 -8.55
N PRO A 19 41.38 8.96 -9.30
CA PRO A 19 41.75 10.35 -8.97
C PRO A 19 41.21 10.80 -7.60
N LEU A 20 40.06 10.30 -7.17
CA LEU A 20 39.44 10.66 -5.89
C LEU A 20 40.16 10.00 -4.69
N LEU A 21 40.64 8.75 -4.84
CA LEU A 21 41.47 8.11 -3.83
C LEU A 21 42.82 8.81 -3.72
N LEU A 22 43.41 9.20 -4.86
CA LEU A 22 44.64 9.97 -4.90
C LEU A 22 44.47 11.31 -4.18
N GLN A 23 43.41 12.07 -4.47
CA GLN A 23 43.15 13.36 -3.82
C GLN A 23 43.06 13.22 -2.29
N ARG A 24 42.26 12.26 -1.79
CA ARG A 24 42.13 12.00 -0.34
C ARG A 24 43.43 11.51 0.29
N PHE A 25 44.28 10.81 -0.46
CA PHE A 25 45.59 10.36 0.00
C PHE A 25 46.58 11.54 0.04
N GLU A 26 46.60 12.40 -0.97
CA GLU A 26 47.43 13.61 -1.03
C GLU A 26 47.09 14.59 0.09
N GLU A 27 45.81 14.76 0.42
CA GLU A 27 45.33 15.58 1.55
C GLU A 27 45.88 15.12 2.91
N ARG A 28 46.33 13.86 3.03
CA ARG A 28 46.91 13.29 4.26
C ARG A 28 48.44 13.41 4.32
N LEU A 29 49.10 13.79 3.23
CA LEU A 29 50.56 13.80 3.13
C LEU A 29 51.14 15.21 3.29
N SER A 30 52.37 15.30 3.81
CA SER A 30 53.14 16.54 3.77
C SER A 30 53.67 16.82 2.35
N LYS A 31 53.99 18.08 2.03
CA LYS A 31 54.54 18.47 0.72
C LYS A 31 55.81 17.69 0.34
N GLU A 32 56.66 17.36 1.32
CA GLU A 32 57.88 16.58 1.11
C GLU A 32 57.57 15.13 0.72
N GLN A 33 56.58 14.52 1.38
CA GLN A 33 56.14 13.16 1.08
C GLN A 33 55.45 13.07 -0.29
N GLN A 34 54.66 14.08 -0.65
CA GLN A 34 54.06 14.19 -1.99
C GLN A 34 55.14 14.23 -3.07
N LEU A 35 56.21 15.01 -2.88
CA LEU A 35 57.34 15.10 -3.82
C LEU A 35 58.05 13.74 -3.96
N TRP A 36 58.25 13.01 -2.86
CA TRP A 36 58.89 11.69 -2.90
C TRP A 36 58.06 10.68 -3.70
N TRP A 37 56.75 10.62 -3.46
CA TRP A 37 55.84 9.76 -4.22
C TRP A 37 55.79 10.13 -5.71
N PHE A 38 55.80 11.42 -6.02
CA PHE A 38 55.86 11.90 -7.41
C PHE A 38 57.16 11.46 -8.11
N LEU A 39 58.33 11.68 -7.49
CA LEU A 39 59.62 11.27 -8.06
C LEU A 39 59.72 9.76 -8.26
N TRP A 40 59.18 8.99 -7.32
CA TRP A 40 59.17 7.53 -7.41
C TRP A 40 58.24 7.02 -8.52
N ALA A 41 57.06 7.61 -8.66
CA ALA A 41 56.14 7.34 -9.75
C ALA A 41 56.72 7.76 -11.12
N TYR A 42 57.35 8.93 -11.20
CA TYR A 42 57.97 9.45 -12.41
C TYR A 42 59.08 8.54 -12.95
N SER A 43 59.84 7.89 -12.07
CA SER A 43 60.89 6.93 -12.47
C SER A 43 60.33 5.78 -13.31
N TRP A 44 59.10 5.33 -13.03
CA TRP A 44 58.40 4.33 -13.83
C TRP A 44 57.92 4.88 -15.16
N VAL A 45 57.41 6.12 -15.20
CA VAL A 45 57.02 6.79 -16.45
C VAL A 45 58.21 6.92 -17.39
N ALA A 46 59.37 7.36 -16.87
CA ALA A 46 60.61 7.46 -17.64
C ALA A 46 61.02 6.10 -18.22
N LEU A 47 60.95 5.03 -17.41
CA LEU A 47 61.26 3.67 -17.84
C LEU A 47 60.30 3.18 -18.95
N PHE A 48 58.99 3.39 -18.81
CA PHE A 48 58.02 3.02 -19.85
C PHE A 48 58.21 3.81 -21.15
N SER A 49 58.48 5.11 -21.05
CA SER A 49 58.77 5.95 -22.22
C SER A 49 60.01 5.47 -22.96
N CYS A 50 61.08 5.09 -22.26
CA CYS A 50 62.27 4.48 -22.86
C CYS A 50 61.95 3.15 -23.55
N LEU A 51 61.15 2.27 -22.93
CA LEU A 51 60.75 1.00 -23.51
C LEU A 51 59.88 1.18 -24.77
N LEU A 52 58.92 2.11 -24.75
CA LEU A 52 58.10 2.44 -25.91
C LEU A 52 58.95 3.00 -27.06
N TRP A 53 59.92 3.85 -26.73
CA TRP A 53 60.86 4.39 -27.73
C TRP A 53 61.71 3.28 -28.35
N MET A 54 62.23 2.36 -27.54
CA MET A 54 62.97 1.19 -28.03
C MET A 54 62.09 0.27 -28.90
N ALA A 55 60.83 0.05 -28.52
CA ALA A 55 59.89 -0.73 -29.30
C ALA A 55 59.55 -0.06 -30.64
N TRP A 56 59.39 1.26 -30.65
CA TRP A 56 59.16 2.05 -31.86
C TRP A 56 60.37 1.99 -32.81
N LEU A 57 61.58 2.16 -32.29
CA LEU A 57 62.82 1.97 -33.06
C LEU A 57 62.90 0.56 -33.64
N LEU A 58 62.60 -0.46 -32.83
CA LEU A 58 62.57 -1.85 -33.29
C LEU A 58 61.54 -2.04 -34.40
N THR A 59 60.37 -1.41 -34.30
CA THR A 59 59.32 -1.48 -35.31
C THR A 59 59.75 -0.83 -36.62
N ILE A 60 60.42 0.33 -36.56
CA ILE A 60 61.02 0.97 -37.74
C ILE A 60 62.05 0.04 -38.37
N VAL A 61 62.97 -0.51 -37.57
CA VAL A 61 63.97 -1.44 -38.07
C VAL A 61 63.30 -2.65 -38.75
N LEU A 62 62.26 -3.24 -38.15
CA LEU A 62 61.55 -4.39 -38.70
C LEU A 62 60.75 -4.09 -39.98
N LEU A 63 60.11 -2.92 -40.05
CA LEU A 63 59.30 -2.51 -41.22
C LEU A 63 60.18 -2.11 -42.41
N TYR A 64 61.33 -1.48 -42.15
CA TYR A 64 62.22 -0.99 -43.21
C TYR A 64 63.35 -1.97 -43.55
N ALA A 65 63.68 -2.94 -42.68
CA ALA A 65 64.68 -4.00 -42.92
C ALA A 65 64.53 -4.73 -44.27
N PRO A 66 63.32 -5.09 -44.74
CA PRO A 66 63.16 -5.81 -46.02
C PRO A 66 63.46 -4.96 -47.27
N SER A 67 63.54 -3.64 -47.14
CA SER A 67 63.75 -2.69 -48.26
C SER A 67 65.20 -2.24 -48.45
N LEU A 68 66.14 -2.77 -47.65
CA LEU A 68 67.49 -2.24 -47.50
C LEU A 68 68.55 -3.15 -48.16
N GLN A 69 68.93 -2.83 -49.40
CA GLN A 69 69.90 -3.60 -50.20
C GLN A 69 71.28 -2.91 -50.39
N SER A 70 71.55 -1.81 -49.69
CA SER A 70 72.83 -1.06 -49.76
C SER A 70 73.24 -0.56 -48.36
N SER A 71 74.46 -0.88 -47.92
CA SER A 71 74.91 -0.74 -46.52
C SER A 71 75.61 0.59 -46.18
N SER A 72 75.97 1.44 -47.15
CA SER A 72 76.74 2.66 -46.88
C SER A 72 75.91 3.93 -46.65
N ASP A 73 74.71 4.04 -47.21
CA ASP A 73 73.76 5.16 -46.95
C ASP A 73 72.86 4.93 -45.74
N LEU A 74 72.95 3.73 -45.16
CA LEU A 74 72.05 3.21 -44.14
C LEU A 74 72.37 3.79 -42.77
N LEU A 75 73.66 3.85 -42.43
CA LEU A 75 74.11 4.38 -41.13
C LEU A 75 73.91 5.89 -41.05
N SER A 76 74.08 6.61 -42.17
CA SER A 76 73.82 8.05 -42.25
C SER A 76 72.33 8.37 -42.19
N HIS A 77 71.45 7.69 -42.95
CA HIS A 77 70.00 7.87 -42.84
C HIS A 77 69.45 7.46 -41.47
N PHE A 78 69.94 6.35 -40.91
CA PHE A 78 69.55 5.90 -39.58
C PHE A 78 70.00 6.88 -38.49
N LEU A 79 71.25 7.37 -38.53
CA LEU A 79 71.73 8.39 -37.59
C LEU A 79 70.97 9.71 -37.74
N LEU A 80 70.57 10.11 -38.95
CA LEU A 80 69.83 11.35 -39.18
C LEU A 80 68.39 11.26 -38.67
N LEU A 81 67.73 10.11 -38.89
CA LEU A 81 66.42 9.80 -38.28
C LEU A 81 66.50 9.71 -36.75
N LEU A 82 67.58 9.14 -36.22
CA LEU A 82 67.80 9.01 -34.78
C LEU A 82 68.12 10.38 -34.14
N GLN A 83 68.85 11.24 -34.85
CA GLN A 83 69.15 12.61 -34.43
C GLN A 83 67.91 13.52 -34.50
N GLU A 84 67.08 13.41 -35.54
CA GLU A 84 65.79 14.10 -35.59
C GLU A 84 64.84 13.60 -34.48
N ALA A 85 64.75 12.29 -34.28
CA ALA A 85 63.91 11.70 -33.24
C ALA A 85 64.39 12.11 -31.83
N PHE A 86 65.70 12.14 -31.60
CA PHE A 86 66.30 12.59 -30.34
C PHE A 86 66.09 14.09 -30.10
N PHE A 87 66.26 14.92 -31.14
CA PHE A 87 66.00 16.36 -31.04
C PHE A 87 64.52 16.65 -30.73
N ARG A 88 63.59 15.94 -31.38
CA ARG A 88 62.15 16.03 -31.09
C ARG A 88 61.80 15.53 -29.69
N LEU A 89 62.49 14.51 -29.19
CA LEU A 89 62.32 13.99 -27.83
C LEU A 89 62.81 14.98 -26.76
N VAL A 90 64.01 15.56 -26.94
CA VAL A 90 64.60 16.52 -25.98
C VAL A 90 63.78 17.82 -25.95
N VAL A 91 63.41 18.36 -27.11
CA VAL A 91 62.55 19.55 -27.20
C VAL A 91 61.13 19.27 -26.69
N GLY A 92 60.60 18.04 -26.90
CA GLY A 92 59.31 17.61 -26.37
C GLY A 92 59.31 17.37 -24.86
N LEU A 93 60.45 16.99 -24.27
CA LEU A 93 60.63 16.83 -22.83
C LEU A 93 60.81 18.19 -22.12
N ASP A 94 61.53 19.15 -22.73
CA ASP A 94 61.74 20.49 -22.16
C ASP A 94 60.45 21.36 -22.19
N LEU A 95 59.55 21.13 -23.14
CA LEU A 95 58.20 21.73 -23.18
C LEU A 95 57.14 20.92 -22.41
N GLY A 96 57.48 19.72 -21.93
CA GLY A 96 56.59 18.76 -21.29
C GLY A 96 56.30 18.99 -19.80
N ILE A 97 56.52 20.20 -19.28
CA ILE A 97 56.34 20.50 -17.84
C ILE A 97 54.87 20.76 -17.45
N ILE A 98 53.97 21.01 -18.40
CA ILE A 98 52.54 21.15 -18.09
C ILE A 98 51.77 20.54 -19.26
N VAL A 99 50.90 19.55 -19.00
CA VAL A 99 49.92 18.99 -19.95
C VAL A 99 50.35 17.71 -20.71
N VAL A 100 50.39 16.57 -20.00
CA VAL A 100 50.62 15.24 -20.63
C VAL A 100 49.38 14.67 -21.34
N GLY A 101 48.18 15.19 -21.09
CA GLY A 101 46.95 14.71 -21.76
C GLY A 101 46.59 15.42 -23.07
N LEU A 102 46.78 16.75 -23.13
CA LEU A 102 46.39 17.58 -24.29
C LEU A 102 47.49 17.59 -25.36
N SER A 103 48.76 17.52 -24.96
CA SER A 103 49.91 17.64 -25.87
C SER A 103 50.12 16.40 -26.72
N VAL A 104 49.84 15.18 -26.23
CA VAL A 104 49.95 13.97 -27.07
C VAL A 104 48.89 13.96 -28.17
N GLY A 105 47.68 14.45 -27.89
CA GLY A 105 46.61 14.59 -28.90
C GLY A 105 46.86 15.73 -29.90
N LEU A 106 47.35 16.88 -29.41
CA LEU A 106 47.70 18.02 -30.28
C LEU A 106 48.97 17.76 -31.08
N PHE A 107 50.03 17.21 -30.50
CA PHE A 107 51.31 17.02 -31.17
C PHE A 107 51.20 15.98 -32.30
N PHE A 108 50.54 14.84 -32.07
CA PHE A 108 50.29 13.87 -33.16
C PHE A 108 49.29 14.37 -34.21
N GLY A 109 48.29 15.16 -33.84
CA GLY A 109 47.30 15.70 -34.78
C GLY A 109 47.81 16.87 -35.63
N LEU A 110 48.70 17.70 -35.07
CA LEU A 110 49.16 18.95 -35.68
C LEU A 110 50.46 18.76 -36.47
N ASP A 111 51.42 17.95 -35.98
CA ASP A 111 52.66 17.68 -36.71
C ASP A 111 52.45 16.71 -37.89
N PHE A 112 51.63 15.67 -37.74
CA PHE A 112 51.40 14.71 -38.84
C PHE A 112 50.60 15.34 -40.00
N GLY A 113 49.68 16.24 -39.68
CA GLY A 113 48.90 16.99 -40.67
C GLY A 113 49.69 18.10 -41.38
N LEU A 114 50.54 18.84 -40.65
CA LEU A 114 51.38 19.90 -41.24
C LEU A 114 52.50 19.33 -42.11
N VAL A 115 53.16 18.25 -41.69
CA VAL A 115 54.29 17.66 -42.42
C VAL A 115 53.81 17.03 -43.73
N LEU A 116 52.71 16.28 -43.74
CA LEU A 116 52.13 15.75 -44.98
C LEU A 116 51.57 16.85 -45.89
N GLY A 117 50.96 17.90 -45.31
CA GLY A 117 50.43 19.05 -46.05
C GLY A 117 51.52 19.90 -46.71
N LEU A 118 52.66 20.11 -46.03
CA LEU A 118 53.81 20.82 -46.58
C LEU A 118 54.56 20.00 -47.62
N ILE A 119 54.77 18.70 -47.38
CA ILE A 119 55.48 17.83 -48.32
C ILE A 119 54.70 17.68 -49.63
N PHE A 120 53.39 17.40 -49.58
CA PHE A 120 52.59 17.29 -50.80
C PHE A 120 52.25 18.65 -51.44
N GLY A 121 52.08 19.70 -50.64
CA GLY A 121 51.77 21.05 -51.13
C GLY A 121 52.97 21.73 -51.82
N LEU A 122 54.18 21.60 -51.27
CA LEU A 122 55.39 22.16 -51.88
C LEU A 122 55.92 21.28 -53.01
N ALA A 123 55.92 19.94 -52.87
CA ALA A 123 56.40 19.07 -53.94
C ALA A 123 55.44 19.06 -55.14
N GLY A 124 54.13 19.05 -54.91
CA GLY A 124 53.14 19.12 -55.99
C GLY A 124 53.13 20.47 -56.71
N GLY A 125 53.28 21.57 -55.96
CA GLY A 125 53.32 22.93 -56.51
C GLY A 125 54.60 23.25 -57.30
N LEU A 126 55.77 22.79 -56.84
CA LEU A 126 57.04 23.01 -57.53
C LEU A 126 57.21 22.13 -58.77
N ILE A 127 56.75 20.87 -58.73
CA ILE A 127 56.88 19.94 -59.88
C ILE A 127 55.97 20.37 -61.03
N PHE A 128 54.74 20.85 -60.75
CA PHE A 128 53.84 21.36 -61.80
C PHE A 128 54.21 22.77 -62.29
N GLY A 129 54.81 23.60 -61.43
CA GLY A 129 55.23 24.96 -61.77
C GLY A 129 56.48 25.04 -62.65
N LEU A 130 57.38 24.05 -62.59
CA LEU A 130 58.64 24.03 -63.36
C LEU A 130 58.57 23.30 -64.70
N VAL A 131 57.60 22.40 -64.92
CA VAL A 131 57.53 21.57 -66.15
C VAL A 131 56.48 22.09 -67.17
N GLY A 132 55.51 22.90 -66.75
CA GLY A 132 54.48 23.44 -67.65
C GLY A 132 54.72 24.89 -68.03
N ARG A 133 55.01 25.18 -69.31
CA ARG A 133 54.87 26.54 -69.89
C ARG A 133 53.40 27.00 -69.77
N GLY A 134 53.06 27.72 -68.70
CA GLY A 134 51.72 28.26 -68.52
C GLY A 134 51.49 28.89 -67.15
N ALA A 135 52.01 30.11 -66.94
CA ALA A 135 51.86 30.86 -65.69
C ALA A 135 50.40 31.26 -65.32
N GLY A 136 49.41 30.92 -66.16
CA GLY A 136 47.99 31.25 -65.94
C GLY A 136 47.10 30.14 -65.37
N LEU A 137 47.49 28.86 -65.46
CA LEU A 137 46.65 27.72 -65.02
C LEU A 137 47.10 27.08 -63.71
N GLY A 138 48.35 27.30 -63.27
CA GLY A 138 48.86 26.78 -62.00
C GLY A 138 48.26 27.48 -60.76
N LEU A 139 47.87 28.75 -60.87
CA LEU A 139 47.34 29.51 -59.73
C LEU A 139 45.85 29.24 -59.47
N GLY A 140 45.05 28.96 -60.50
CA GLY A 140 43.63 28.59 -60.33
C GLY A 140 43.44 27.20 -59.72
N GLY A 141 44.22 26.22 -60.18
CA GLY A 141 44.20 24.86 -59.62
C GLY A 141 44.80 24.79 -58.21
N GLY A 142 45.88 25.53 -57.95
CA GLY A 142 46.51 25.60 -56.62
C GLY A 142 45.61 26.22 -55.55
N ILE A 143 44.82 27.25 -55.90
CA ILE A 143 43.89 27.92 -54.97
C ILE A 143 42.65 27.06 -54.71
N ILE A 144 42.11 26.35 -55.72
CA ILE A 144 40.97 25.44 -55.53
C ILE A 144 41.39 24.17 -54.75
N PHE A 145 42.57 23.62 -55.02
CA PHE A 145 43.11 22.47 -54.30
C PHE A 145 43.47 22.82 -52.84
N SER A 146 43.99 24.03 -52.58
CA SER A 146 44.27 24.52 -51.22
C SER A 146 43.04 25.04 -50.47
N LEU A 147 41.96 25.48 -51.13
CA LEU A 147 40.68 25.78 -50.47
C LEU A 147 39.89 24.52 -50.12
N VAL A 148 39.86 23.52 -51.01
CA VAL A 148 39.16 22.25 -50.76
C VAL A 148 39.92 21.43 -49.70
N LEU A 149 41.25 21.36 -49.75
CA LEU A 149 42.05 20.73 -48.68
C LEU A 149 42.25 21.63 -47.46
N GLY A 150 42.19 22.96 -47.57
CA GLY A 150 42.33 23.89 -46.45
C GLY A 150 41.07 24.00 -45.58
N LEU A 151 39.88 23.89 -46.18
CA LEU A 151 38.61 23.76 -45.46
C LEU A 151 38.41 22.31 -44.97
N GLY A 152 38.78 21.32 -45.78
CA GLY A 152 38.78 19.91 -45.39
C GLY A 152 39.72 19.63 -44.20
N SER A 153 40.95 20.15 -44.23
CA SER A 153 41.97 19.95 -43.18
C SER A 153 41.64 20.69 -41.88
N ARG A 154 41.06 21.89 -41.92
CA ARG A 154 40.66 22.61 -40.68
C ARG A 154 39.44 21.97 -40.01
N LEU A 155 38.48 21.48 -40.79
CA LEU A 155 37.36 20.70 -40.26
C LEU A 155 37.81 19.31 -39.80
N SER A 156 38.69 18.62 -40.52
CA SER A 156 39.16 17.29 -40.11
C SER A 156 40.13 17.33 -38.93
N VAL A 157 40.98 18.36 -38.81
CA VAL A 157 41.82 18.59 -37.63
C VAL A 157 40.97 19.06 -36.44
N GLY A 158 39.96 19.92 -36.67
CA GLY A 158 39.02 20.34 -35.62
C GLY A 158 38.16 19.18 -35.10
N LEU A 159 37.53 18.42 -35.99
CA LEU A 159 36.75 17.22 -35.66
C LEU A 159 37.64 16.12 -35.09
N GLY A 160 38.84 15.93 -35.62
CA GLY A 160 39.84 14.98 -35.10
C GLY A 160 40.30 15.35 -33.70
N SER A 161 40.50 16.64 -33.41
CA SER A 161 40.85 17.12 -32.07
C SER A 161 39.70 16.97 -31.08
N VAL A 162 38.46 17.27 -31.50
CA VAL A 162 37.26 17.05 -30.67
C VAL A 162 37.02 15.56 -30.43
N ALA A 163 37.22 14.71 -31.44
CA ALA A 163 37.12 13.26 -31.30
C ALA A 163 38.22 12.69 -30.40
N ALA A 164 39.47 13.13 -30.57
CA ALA A 164 40.59 12.72 -29.71
C ALA A 164 40.40 13.19 -28.26
N PHE A 165 39.94 14.43 -28.07
CA PHE A 165 39.57 14.95 -26.76
C PHE A 165 38.44 14.12 -26.15
N SER A 166 37.40 13.78 -26.92
CA SER A 166 36.29 12.96 -26.43
C SER A 166 36.73 11.54 -26.07
N VAL A 167 37.55 10.90 -26.91
CA VAL A 167 38.10 9.56 -26.66
C VAL A 167 39.00 9.55 -25.42
N GLY A 168 39.80 10.59 -25.22
CA GLY A 168 40.67 10.74 -24.04
C GLY A 168 39.89 11.10 -22.78
N TYR A 169 39.00 12.08 -22.85
CA TYR A 169 38.18 12.56 -21.74
C TYR A 169 37.22 11.48 -21.22
N PHE A 170 36.51 10.79 -22.13
CA PHE A 170 35.64 9.65 -21.77
C PHE A 170 36.39 8.32 -21.68
N ARG A 171 37.71 8.31 -21.92
CA ARG A 171 38.56 7.12 -21.79
C ARG A 171 38.08 5.93 -22.61
N LEU A 172 37.51 6.20 -23.78
CA LEU A 172 36.84 5.19 -24.63
C LEU A 172 37.78 4.04 -25.01
N ILE A 173 39.10 4.29 -25.06
CA ILE A 173 40.12 3.28 -25.39
C ILE A 173 40.20 2.13 -24.38
N PHE A 174 39.80 2.35 -23.12
CA PHE A 174 39.83 1.32 -22.08
C PHE A 174 38.55 0.47 -22.02
N TYR A 175 37.44 0.92 -22.65
CA TYR A 175 36.16 0.19 -22.60
C TYR A 175 36.21 -1.21 -23.20
N PRO A 176 36.89 -1.50 -24.32
CA PRO A 176 37.04 -2.87 -24.80
C PRO A 176 37.64 -3.81 -23.75
N PHE A 177 38.62 -3.31 -22.97
CA PHE A 177 39.22 -4.06 -21.87
C PHE A 177 38.25 -4.23 -20.69
N HIS A 178 37.51 -3.18 -20.31
CA HIS A 178 36.48 -3.29 -19.28
C HIS A 178 35.34 -4.26 -19.68
N LEU A 179 34.89 -4.22 -20.93
CA LEU A 179 33.88 -5.15 -21.45
C LEU A 179 34.41 -6.59 -21.47
N PHE A 180 35.66 -6.81 -21.91
CA PHE A 180 36.30 -8.12 -21.87
C PHE A 180 36.38 -8.66 -20.43
N THR A 181 36.85 -7.84 -19.49
CA THR A 181 36.90 -8.21 -18.07
C THR A 181 35.53 -8.34 -17.42
N SER A 182 34.47 -7.77 -17.99
CA SER A 182 33.08 -7.97 -17.54
C SER A 182 32.49 -9.31 -17.97
N VAL A 183 33.09 -9.99 -18.96
CA VAL A 183 32.66 -11.33 -19.40
C VAL A 183 33.39 -12.43 -18.63
N LEU A 184 34.52 -12.09 -18.00
CA LEU A 184 35.26 -12.99 -17.14
C LEU A 184 34.66 -12.98 -15.73
N ASN A 185 34.59 -14.15 -15.08
CA ASN A 185 33.99 -14.40 -13.76
C ASN A 185 33.98 -13.17 -12.81
N VAL A 186 32.88 -12.41 -12.83
CA VAL A 186 32.72 -11.15 -12.10
C VAL A 186 32.31 -11.45 -10.66
N SER A 187 32.93 -10.79 -9.69
CA SER A 187 32.51 -10.84 -8.28
C SER A 187 32.59 -9.46 -7.62
N PHE A 188 32.04 -9.32 -6.41
CA PHE A 188 32.14 -8.06 -5.65
C PHE A 188 33.58 -7.65 -5.32
N ASP A 189 34.50 -8.62 -5.27
CA ASP A 189 35.94 -8.37 -5.12
C ASP A 189 36.65 -8.15 -6.45
N HIS A 190 36.22 -8.87 -7.49
CA HIS A 190 36.85 -8.86 -8.80
C HIS A 190 35.88 -8.32 -9.86
N ASN A 191 35.80 -7.00 -9.96
CA ASN A 191 35.01 -6.32 -10.99
C ASN A 191 35.71 -5.06 -11.53
N PRO A 192 35.31 -4.55 -12.71
CA PRO A 192 35.89 -3.35 -13.30
C PRO A 192 35.76 -2.11 -12.40
N TYR A 193 34.64 -1.96 -11.68
CA TYR A 193 34.39 -0.80 -10.81
C TYR A 193 35.30 -0.75 -9.57
N ARG A 194 35.84 -1.89 -9.12
CA ARG A 194 36.89 -1.95 -8.09
C ARG A 194 38.24 -1.44 -8.60
N LYS A 195 38.50 -1.50 -9.91
CA LYS A 195 39.80 -1.20 -10.51
C LYS A 195 39.88 0.19 -11.15
N ASP A 196 38.74 0.74 -11.55
CA ASP A 196 38.64 2.04 -12.19
C ASP A 196 37.44 2.84 -11.65
N GLY A 197 37.73 4.00 -11.06
CA GLY A 197 36.75 4.92 -10.51
C GLY A 197 36.19 5.93 -11.52
N VAL A 198 36.71 5.96 -12.75
CA VAL A 198 36.38 6.94 -13.79
C VAL A 198 35.57 6.31 -14.93
N ILE A 199 35.00 5.12 -14.70
CA ILE A 199 34.05 4.52 -15.63
C ILE A 199 32.81 5.42 -15.69
N TRP A 200 32.42 5.83 -16.90
CA TRP A 200 31.35 6.80 -17.14
C TRP A 200 30.13 6.15 -17.82
N LEU A 201 30.36 5.32 -18.84
CA LEU A 201 29.32 4.54 -19.50
C LEU A 201 29.05 3.26 -18.70
N PRO A 202 27.78 2.84 -18.59
CA PRO A 202 27.43 1.63 -17.84
C PRO A 202 27.99 0.37 -18.53
N LEU A 203 28.57 -0.52 -17.73
CA LEU A 203 29.04 -1.82 -18.18
C LEU A 203 27.90 -2.84 -18.05
N TRP A 204 26.97 -2.83 -19.00
CA TRP A 204 25.72 -3.60 -18.99
C TRP A 204 25.80 -5.08 -18.55
N LEU A 205 26.91 -5.77 -18.85
CA LEU A 205 27.15 -7.17 -18.55
C LEU A 205 27.59 -7.32 -17.10
N ALA A 206 28.58 -6.55 -16.66
CA ALA A 206 29.01 -6.51 -15.27
C ALA A 206 27.88 -6.05 -14.35
N ASP A 207 27.10 -5.04 -14.75
CA ASP A 207 25.94 -4.58 -13.99
C ASP A 207 24.92 -5.70 -13.78
N ARG A 208 24.65 -6.50 -14.83
CA ARG A 208 23.70 -7.61 -14.75
C ARG A 208 24.19 -8.70 -13.80
N GLU A 209 25.44 -9.14 -13.96
CA GLU A 209 26.05 -10.17 -13.10
C GLU A 209 26.11 -9.71 -11.64
N LEU A 210 26.51 -8.46 -11.38
CA LEU A 210 26.55 -7.90 -10.03
C LEU A 210 25.18 -7.82 -9.37
N LEU A 211 24.12 -7.52 -10.14
CA LEU A 211 22.75 -7.52 -9.61
C LEU A 211 22.27 -8.94 -9.29
N GLN A 212 22.58 -9.93 -10.12
CA GLN A 212 22.27 -11.34 -9.83
C GLN A 212 23.04 -11.85 -8.61
N LEU A 213 24.31 -11.47 -8.46
CA LEU A 213 25.09 -11.78 -7.27
C LEU A 213 24.53 -11.08 -6.03
N ALA A 214 23.95 -9.88 -6.18
CA ALA A 214 23.35 -9.15 -5.06
C ALA A 214 22.10 -9.86 -4.52
N GLU A 215 21.33 -10.51 -5.38
CA GLU A 215 20.20 -11.34 -4.95
C GLU A 215 20.67 -12.57 -4.15
N GLN A 216 21.81 -13.15 -4.53
CA GLN A 216 22.39 -14.32 -3.88
C GLN A 216 23.12 -13.97 -2.57
N GLN A 217 23.78 -12.81 -2.52
CA GLN A 217 24.64 -12.37 -1.41
C GLN A 217 24.31 -10.92 -1.00
N PRO A 218 23.18 -10.69 -0.31
CA PRO A 218 22.69 -9.35 0.02
C PRO A 218 23.66 -8.51 0.86
N GLU A 219 24.29 -9.12 1.87
CA GLU A 219 25.20 -8.41 2.79
C GLU A 219 26.41 -7.85 2.05
N LEU A 220 27.09 -8.69 1.23
CA LEU A 220 28.23 -8.27 0.42
C LEU A 220 27.85 -7.23 -0.64
N ALA A 221 26.62 -7.30 -1.16
CA ALA A 221 26.13 -6.31 -2.10
C ALA A 221 25.87 -4.94 -1.46
N LEU A 222 25.40 -4.90 -0.21
CA LEU A 222 25.25 -3.66 0.54
C LEU A 222 26.62 -3.05 0.86
N GLU A 223 27.58 -3.85 1.32
CA GLU A 223 28.97 -3.39 1.53
C GLU A 223 29.58 -2.84 0.23
N PHE A 224 29.31 -3.49 -0.90
CA PHE A 224 29.78 -3.02 -2.20
C PHE A 224 29.06 -1.74 -2.66
N ALA A 225 27.76 -1.60 -2.39
CA ALA A 225 27.01 -0.40 -2.69
C ALA A 225 27.49 0.81 -1.87
N GLU A 226 27.78 0.62 -0.59
CA GLU A 226 28.41 1.63 0.28
C GLU A 226 29.78 2.04 -0.26
N PHE A 227 30.59 1.06 -0.65
CA PHE A 227 31.87 1.32 -1.31
C PHE A 227 31.71 2.17 -2.58
N LEU A 228 30.72 1.88 -3.43
CA LEU A 228 30.46 2.67 -4.63
C LEU A 228 30.03 4.11 -4.29
N LEU A 229 29.19 4.30 -3.27
CA LEU A 229 28.78 5.63 -2.83
C LEU A 229 29.96 6.45 -2.30
N GLU A 230 30.84 5.83 -1.49
CA GLU A 230 31.95 6.53 -0.86
C GLU A 230 33.09 6.88 -1.84
N TYR A 231 33.41 5.96 -2.75
CA TYR A 231 34.61 6.04 -3.59
C TYR A 231 34.35 6.15 -5.10
N ARG A 232 33.09 5.99 -5.56
CA ARG A 232 32.73 5.93 -6.99
C ARG A 232 31.54 6.86 -7.31
N PRO A 233 31.74 8.19 -7.31
CA PRO A 233 30.65 9.16 -7.49
C PRO A 233 29.91 9.04 -8.84
N LEU A 234 30.55 8.47 -9.87
CA LEU A 234 29.90 8.22 -11.16
C LEU A 234 28.93 7.02 -11.13
N GLN A 235 29.03 6.15 -10.12
CA GLN A 235 28.33 4.86 -10.04
C GLN A 235 27.18 4.84 -9.02
N VAL A 236 26.68 6.01 -8.60
CA VAL A 236 25.56 6.17 -7.65
C VAL A 236 24.29 5.41 -8.12
N LYS A 237 24.04 5.36 -9.43
CA LYS A 237 22.90 4.63 -10.00
C LYS A 237 23.04 3.11 -9.83
N LEU A 238 24.26 2.58 -10.01
CA LEU A 238 24.53 1.15 -9.83
C LEU A 238 24.41 0.79 -8.34
N ALA A 239 24.98 1.61 -7.46
CA ALA A 239 24.85 1.46 -6.01
C ALA A 239 23.38 1.37 -5.58
N ALA A 240 22.52 2.27 -6.08
CA ALA A 240 21.10 2.26 -5.75
C ALA A 240 20.40 0.97 -6.22
N ARG A 241 20.72 0.49 -7.42
CA ARG A 241 20.17 -0.77 -7.94
C ARG A 241 20.65 -1.98 -7.14
N LEU A 242 21.89 -1.97 -6.68
CA LEU A 242 22.43 -3.03 -5.81
C LEU A 242 21.72 -3.09 -4.46
N VAL A 243 21.42 -1.94 -3.84
CA VAL A 243 20.63 -1.90 -2.59
C VAL A 243 19.25 -2.52 -2.80
N HIS A 244 18.57 -2.20 -3.91
CA HIS A 244 17.29 -2.83 -4.23
C HIS A 244 17.41 -4.32 -4.54
N ALA A 245 18.44 -4.75 -5.27
CA ALA A 245 18.66 -6.16 -5.59
C ALA A 245 19.00 -6.97 -4.33
N ALA A 246 19.78 -6.42 -3.41
CA ALA A 246 20.06 -7.02 -2.11
C ALA A 246 18.79 -7.20 -1.28
N ALA A 247 17.96 -6.15 -1.18
CA ALA A 247 16.67 -6.22 -0.48
C ALA A 247 15.69 -7.20 -1.16
N ALA A 248 15.65 -7.26 -2.49
CA ALA A 248 14.84 -8.27 -3.19
C ALA A 248 15.38 -9.69 -2.97
N GLY A 249 16.70 -9.85 -2.88
CA GLY A 249 17.37 -11.11 -2.54
C GLY A 249 16.99 -11.61 -1.14
N THR A 250 17.01 -10.75 -0.13
CA THR A 250 16.57 -11.13 1.22
C THR A 250 15.11 -11.56 1.23
N TRP A 251 14.24 -10.86 0.48
CA TRP A 251 12.84 -11.21 0.34
C TRP A 251 12.64 -12.58 -0.32
N LEU A 252 13.42 -12.86 -1.37
CA LEU A 252 13.35 -14.11 -2.12
C LEU A 252 13.83 -15.30 -1.28
N GLN A 253 14.93 -15.15 -0.55
CA GLN A 253 15.49 -16.21 0.31
C GLN A 253 14.53 -16.62 1.44
N GLN A 254 13.70 -15.69 1.91
CA GLN A 254 12.74 -15.93 3.00
C GLN A 254 11.29 -16.08 2.49
N ALA A 255 11.09 -16.23 1.17
CA ALA A 255 9.77 -16.16 0.56
C ALA A 255 8.79 -17.28 0.96
N PHE A 256 9.32 -18.41 1.41
CA PHE A 256 8.49 -19.54 1.86
C PHE A 256 8.09 -19.44 3.33
N ALA A 257 8.79 -18.65 4.14
CA ALA A 257 8.53 -18.56 5.58
C ALA A 257 7.35 -17.65 5.93
N LEU A 258 6.96 -16.73 5.03
CA LEU A 258 5.96 -15.67 5.30
C LEU A 258 6.19 -15.04 6.68
N ASP A 259 7.42 -14.57 6.90
CA ASP A 259 7.81 -13.90 8.14
C ASP A 259 7.52 -12.40 8.04
N ALA A 260 7.06 -11.80 9.15
CA ALA A 260 6.78 -10.38 9.23
C ALA A 260 8.07 -9.54 9.16
N ASP A 261 9.21 -10.09 9.59
CA ASP A 261 10.48 -9.37 9.63
C ASP A 261 11.13 -9.16 8.25
N VAL A 262 10.58 -9.79 7.21
CA VAL A 262 11.06 -9.64 5.82
C VAL A 262 10.53 -8.36 5.17
N PHE A 263 9.40 -7.83 5.63
CA PHE A 263 8.71 -6.66 5.05
C PHE A 263 9.40 -5.34 5.42
N VAL A 264 10.67 -5.19 5.06
CA VAL A 264 11.49 -4.01 5.35
C VAL A 264 11.78 -3.23 4.07
N SER A 265 11.53 -1.92 4.11
CA SER A 265 11.87 -1.01 3.00
C SER A 265 13.39 -0.82 2.91
N PRO A 266 13.99 -0.81 1.71
CA PRO A 266 15.40 -0.52 1.54
C PRO A 266 15.73 0.89 2.06
N VAL A 267 16.86 1.02 2.75
CA VAL A 267 17.40 2.32 3.20
C VAL A 267 18.19 2.93 2.04
N ILE A 268 17.68 4.03 1.49
CA ILE A 268 18.26 4.72 0.33
C ILE A 268 18.80 6.08 0.81
N SER A 269 20.05 6.39 0.47
CA SER A 269 20.68 7.67 0.84
C SER A 269 20.09 8.85 0.06
N GLU A 270 20.18 10.07 0.60
CA GLU A 270 19.68 11.31 -0.04
C GLU A 270 20.23 11.52 -1.47
N GLU A 271 21.48 11.14 -1.72
CA GLU A 271 22.12 11.21 -3.05
C GLU A 271 21.40 10.37 -4.12
N GLN A 272 20.59 9.40 -3.69
CA GLN A 272 19.90 8.43 -4.54
C GLN A 272 18.39 8.69 -4.64
N ARG A 273 17.90 9.90 -4.30
CA ARG A 273 16.46 10.27 -4.24
C ARG A 273 15.59 9.76 -5.41
N LYS A 274 16.13 9.64 -6.62
CA LYS A 274 15.43 9.10 -7.81
C LYS A 274 15.11 7.59 -7.76
N PHE A 275 15.65 6.87 -6.80
CA PHE A 275 15.44 5.44 -6.54
C PHE A 275 14.63 5.19 -5.28
N GLN A 276 14.36 6.21 -4.47
CA GLN A 276 13.57 6.07 -3.25
C GLN A 276 12.16 5.54 -3.57
N PRO A 277 11.68 4.51 -2.86
CA PRO A 277 10.30 4.06 -2.97
C PRO A 277 9.30 5.17 -2.62
N SER A 278 8.11 5.12 -3.22
CA SER A 278 7.05 6.07 -2.83
C SER A 278 6.60 5.86 -1.38
N ALA A 279 6.08 6.93 -0.76
CA ALA A 279 5.51 6.82 0.59
C ALA A 279 4.37 5.79 0.66
N ALA A 280 3.54 5.71 -0.40
CA ALA A 280 2.45 4.73 -0.49
C ALA A 280 2.97 3.29 -0.48
N TRP A 281 4.08 3.02 -1.18
CA TRP A 281 4.72 1.71 -1.19
C TRP A 281 5.20 1.30 0.20
N GLY A 282 5.88 2.22 0.92
CA GLY A 282 6.32 1.98 2.30
C GLY A 282 5.16 1.76 3.28
N THR A 283 4.10 2.57 3.19
CA THR A 283 2.91 2.41 4.06
C THR A 283 2.21 1.07 3.81
N GLN A 284 2.05 0.66 2.56
CA GLN A 284 1.40 -0.61 2.25
C GLN A 284 2.24 -1.82 2.69
N LEU A 285 3.57 -1.71 2.62
CA LEU A 285 4.49 -2.73 3.15
C LEU A 285 4.31 -2.92 4.67
N GLU A 286 4.20 -1.82 5.42
CA GLU A 286 3.97 -1.88 6.87
C GLU A 286 2.57 -2.41 7.22
N GLN A 287 1.55 -2.09 6.41
CA GLN A 287 0.21 -2.66 6.55
C GLN A 287 0.21 -4.18 6.32
N LEU A 288 0.95 -4.67 5.32
CA LEU A 288 1.12 -6.10 5.09
C LEU A 288 1.75 -6.79 6.30
N ARG A 289 2.82 -6.21 6.84
CA ARG A 289 3.48 -6.70 8.06
C ARG A 289 2.49 -6.82 9.23
N THR A 290 1.75 -5.75 9.50
CA THR A 290 0.80 -5.69 10.61
C THR A 290 -0.34 -6.72 10.46
N GLN A 291 -0.89 -6.86 9.26
CA GLN A 291 -1.97 -7.82 9.00
C GLN A 291 -1.50 -9.27 9.10
N LEU A 292 -0.27 -9.56 8.65
CA LEU A 292 0.34 -10.88 8.80
C LEU A 292 0.50 -11.24 10.28
N ILE A 293 1.05 -10.34 11.10
CA ILE A 293 1.18 -10.53 12.56
C ILE A 293 -0.20 -10.75 13.19
N THR A 294 -1.20 -9.96 12.80
CA THR A 294 -2.58 -10.08 13.30
C THR A 294 -3.15 -11.48 12.99
N SER A 295 -2.96 -11.97 11.77
CA SER A 295 -3.40 -13.32 11.39
C SER A 295 -2.69 -14.44 12.17
N GLN A 296 -1.41 -14.26 12.50
CA GLN A 296 -0.62 -15.25 13.23
C GLN A 296 -0.99 -15.33 14.72
N THR A 297 -1.37 -14.19 15.32
CA THR A 297 -1.73 -14.08 16.75
C THR A 297 -3.14 -14.55 17.08
N HIS A 298 -4.09 -14.54 16.13
CA HIS A 298 -5.45 -15.02 16.38
C HIS A 298 -5.51 -16.53 16.67
N THR A 299 -6.17 -16.89 17.78
CA THR A 299 -6.40 -18.29 18.17
C THR A 299 -7.64 -18.90 17.50
N GLN A 300 -8.68 -18.09 17.25
CA GLN A 300 -9.90 -18.55 16.58
C GLN A 300 -9.67 -18.70 15.07
N ILE A 301 -9.98 -19.88 14.53
CA ILE A 301 -9.71 -20.20 13.12
C ILE A 301 -10.45 -19.30 12.12
N GLY A 302 -11.68 -18.88 12.43
CA GLY A 302 -12.47 -17.99 11.59
C GLY A 302 -11.84 -16.60 11.46
N LEU A 303 -11.57 -15.95 12.60
CA LEU A 303 -10.89 -14.64 12.64
C LEU A 303 -9.49 -14.70 12.03
N LYS A 304 -8.75 -15.79 12.28
CA LYS A 304 -7.45 -16.04 11.66
C LYS A 304 -7.55 -16.11 10.14
N LYS A 305 -8.53 -16.85 9.61
CA LYS A 305 -8.79 -16.94 8.17
C LYS A 305 -9.15 -15.57 7.59
N ASP A 306 -10.07 -14.85 8.21
CA ASP A 306 -10.54 -13.54 7.72
C ASP A 306 -9.40 -12.51 7.69
N ALA A 307 -8.57 -12.47 8.74
CA ALA A 307 -7.38 -11.62 8.78
C ALA A 307 -6.36 -12.02 7.69
N PHE A 308 -6.16 -13.32 7.46
CA PHE A 308 -5.26 -13.81 6.43
C PHE A 308 -5.78 -13.54 5.00
N GLU A 309 -7.10 -13.60 4.78
CA GLU A 309 -7.72 -13.19 3.51
C GLU A 309 -7.49 -11.70 3.21
N GLN A 310 -7.58 -10.85 4.23
CA GLN A 310 -7.26 -9.42 4.09
C GLN A 310 -5.78 -9.21 3.76
N PHE A 311 -4.86 -9.89 4.46
CA PHE A 311 -3.44 -9.89 4.12
C PHE A 311 -3.20 -10.32 2.66
N PHE A 312 -3.81 -11.42 2.21
CA PHE A 312 -3.65 -11.92 0.85
C PHE A 312 -4.16 -10.94 -0.21
N LYS A 313 -5.28 -10.26 0.07
CA LYS A 313 -5.81 -9.21 -0.81
C LYS A 313 -4.82 -8.03 -0.91
N LEU A 314 -4.34 -7.55 0.23
CA LEU A 314 -3.34 -6.48 0.27
C LEU A 314 -2.06 -6.87 -0.46
N LEU A 315 -1.64 -8.13 -0.40
CA LEU A 315 -0.42 -8.61 -1.06
C LEU A 315 -0.55 -8.54 -2.59
N LYS A 316 -1.71 -8.90 -3.14
CA LYS A 316 -2.01 -8.75 -4.57
C LYS A 316 -2.04 -7.29 -5.00
N GLU A 317 -2.64 -6.42 -4.18
CA GLU A 317 -2.66 -4.99 -4.43
C GLU A 317 -1.23 -4.41 -4.39
N PHE A 318 -0.41 -4.82 -3.44
CA PHE A 318 0.98 -4.40 -3.29
C PHE A 318 1.85 -4.79 -4.49
N ARG A 319 1.63 -5.98 -5.06
CA ARG A 319 2.26 -6.36 -6.34
C ARG A 319 1.92 -5.37 -7.45
N SER A 320 0.65 -4.99 -7.56
CA SER A 320 0.18 -4.04 -8.57
C SER A 320 0.73 -2.62 -8.33
N LEU A 321 0.89 -2.22 -7.07
CA LEU A 321 1.53 -0.96 -6.70
C LEU A 321 3.00 -0.97 -7.07
N THR A 322 3.72 -2.05 -6.77
CA THR A 322 5.14 -2.22 -7.13
C THR A 322 5.37 -2.07 -8.62
N LEU A 323 4.47 -2.57 -9.48
CA LEU A 323 4.56 -2.35 -10.94
C LEU A 323 4.44 -0.88 -11.37
N ARG A 324 3.73 -0.04 -10.59
CA ARG A 324 3.57 1.39 -10.86
C ARG A 324 4.77 2.23 -10.41
N GLU A 325 5.61 1.67 -9.54
CA GLU A 325 6.85 2.31 -9.11
C GLU A 325 7.87 2.46 -10.25
N SER A 326 8.99 3.11 -9.95
CA SER A 326 10.05 3.37 -10.91
C SER A 326 10.55 2.08 -11.58
N ARG A 327 10.49 2.05 -12.92
CA ARG A 327 11.01 0.96 -13.78
C ARG A 327 12.50 0.66 -13.58
N LYS A 328 13.23 1.52 -12.86
CA LYS A 328 14.66 1.35 -12.59
C LYS A 328 14.94 0.23 -11.58
N TRP A 329 13.96 -0.11 -10.74
CA TRP A 329 14.14 -1.09 -9.66
C TRP A 329 12.92 -1.99 -9.43
N ASN A 330 11.71 -1.60 -9.85
CA ASN A 330 10.49 -2.34 -9.51
C ASN A 330 10.52 -3.83 -9.88
N TYR A 331 11.14 -4.18 -11.01
CA TYR A 331 11.19 -5.53 -11.54
C TYR A 331 11.96 -6.50 -10.64
N LEU A 332 12.88 -6.00 -9.79
CA LEU A 332 13.70 -6.81 -8.90
C LEU A 332 12.85 -7.51 -7.82
N TYR A 333 11.76 -6.88 -7.38
CA TYR A 333 10.92 -7.41 -6.31
C TYR A 333 9.80 -8.34 -6.80
N LEU A 334 9.51 -8.37 -8.10
CA LEU A 334 8.33 -9.06 -8.62
C LEU A 334 8.40 -10.57 -8.40
N GLU A 335 9.58 -11.18 -8.58
CA GLU A 335 9.77 -12.61 -8.36
C GLU A 335 9.53 -13.00 -6.90
N ALA A 336 10.10 -12.22 -5.96
CA ALA A 336 9.90 -12.45 -4.52
C ALA A 336 8.42 -12.29 -4.12
N ILE A 337 7.74 -11.25 -4.63
CA ILE A 337 6.32 -11.03 -4.36
C ILE A 337 5.45 -12.14 -4.97
N ASP A 338 5.78 -12.63 -6.17
CA ASP A 338 5.08 -13.75 -6.81
C ASP A 338 5.22 -15.03 -5.98
N LYS A 339 6.41 -15.29 -5.43
CA LYS A 339 6.64 -16.40 -4.49
C LYS A 339 5.87 -16.24 -3.18
N TRP A 340 5.76 -15.02 -2.63
CA TRP A 340 4.90 -14.76 -1.47
C TRP A 340 3.43 -15.02 -1.77
N ILE A 341 2.95 -14.65 -2.96
CA ILE A 341 1.57 -14.90 -3.37
C ILE A 341 1.31 -16.41 -3.49
N GLU A 342 2.26 -17.17 -4.05
CA GLU A 342 2.21 -18.63 -4.11
C GLU A 342 2.09 -19.24 -2.70
N SER A 343 3.03 -18.92 -1.81
CA SER A 343 3.04 -19.38 -0.41
C SER A 343 1.75 -18.98 0.34
N ALA A 344 1.29 -17.74 0.17
CA ALA A 344 0.07 -17.26 0.81
C ALA A 344 -1.18 -17.95 0.26
N THR A 345 -1.19 -18.34 -1.01
CA THR A 345 -2.30 -19.10 -1.60
C THR A 345 -2.39 -20.48 -0.96
N GLU A 346 -1.27 -21.17 -0.78
CA GLU A 346 -1.23 -22.47 -0.11
C GLU A 346 -1.67 -22.38 1.37
N GLU A 347 -1.20 -21.37 2.09
CA GLU A 347 -1.56 -21.18 3.50
C GLU A 347 -3.04 -20.84 3.67
N LEU A 348 -3.60 -19.99 2.79
CA LEU A 348 -5.03 -19.69 2.79
C LEU A 348 -5.87 -20.93 2.51
N ALA A 349 -5.43 -21.81 1.60
CA ALA A 349 -6.11 -23.07 1.33
C ALA A 349 -6.13 -23.98 2.57
N LYS A 350 -5.01 -24.10 3.28
CA LYS A 350 -4.91 -24.85 4.55
C LYS A 350 -5.83 -24.27 5.63
N LEU A 351 -5.86 -22.95 5.79
CA LEU A 351 -6.73 -22.28 6.75
C LEU A 351 -8.21 -22.46 6.41
N THR A 352 -8.55 -22.41 5.12
CA THR A 352 -9.91 -22.64 4.63
C THR A 352 -10.37 -24.05 4.93
N GLN A 353 -9.54 -25.06 4.65
CA GLN A 353 -9.83 -26.45 4.97
C GLN A 353 -10.01 -26.67 6.48
N LYS A 354 -9.13 -26.11 7.31
CA LYS A 354 -9.25 -26.17 8.78
C LYS A 354 -10.53 -25.49 9.26
N ALA A 355 -10.89 -24.34 8.68
CA ALA A 355 -12.12 -23.64 9.01
C ALA A 355 -13.35 -24.46 8.62
N GLU A 356 -13.34 -25.13 7.46
CA GLU A 356 -14.44 -26.01 7.03
C GLU A 356 -14.63 -27.22 7.95
N LEU A 357 -13.55 -27.83 8.43
CA LEU A 357 -13.61 -28.92 9.41
C LEU A 357 -14.16 -28.46 10.78
N LEU A 358 -13.95 -27.19 11.12
CA LEU A 358 -14.34 -26.59 12.40
C LEU A 358 -15.63 -25.76 12.32
N LYS A 359 -16.24 -25.60 11.14
CA LYS A 359 -17.52 -24.91 11.00
C LYS A 359 -18.55 -25.66 11.85
N PRO A 360 -19.29 -24.98 12.74
CA PRO A 360 -20.46 -25.60 13.33
C PRO A 360 -21.39 -26.03 12.20
N ILE A 361 -21.91 -27.26 12.31
CA ILE A 361 -22.68 -27.97 11.26
C ILE A 361 -23.86 -27.12 10.73
N ALA A 362 -24.31 -26.11 11.48
CA ALA A 362 -25.16 -25.03 11.00
C ALA A 362 -24.87 -23.71 11.74
N SER A 363 -25.10 -22.57 11.06
CA SER A 363 -25.23 -21.28 11.74
C SER A 363 -26.38 -21.32 12.74
N ASN A 364 -26.18 -20.78 13.94
CA ASN A 364 -27.25 -20.72 14.92
C ASN A 364 -28.26 -19.64 14.53
N PHE A 365 -29.41 -20.06 14.00
CA PHE A 365 -30.52 -19.17 13.63
C PHE A 365 -31.39 -18.79 14.84
N TYR A 366 -31.21 -19.45 15.98
CA TYR A 366 -32.04 -19.24 17.17
C TYR A 366 -31.41 -18.21 18.10
N ARG A 367 -32.15 -17.14 18.40
CA ARG A 367 -31.81 -16.21 19.48
C ARG A 367 -32.48 -16.65 20.77
N ALA A 368 -31.68 -16.88 21.80
CA ALA A 368 -32.17 -17.17 23.14
C ALA A 368 -32.09 -15.89 24.00
N GLY A 369 -33.18 -15.56 24.69
CA GLY A 369 -33.23 -14.49 25.69
C GLY A 369 -33.59 -13.11 25.13
N GLU A 370 -32.92 -12.65 24.08
CA GLU A 370 -33.20 -11.33 23.50
C GLU A 370 -34.52 -11.28 22.71
N ALA A 371 -35.16 -10.10 22.69
CA ALA A 371 -36.31 -9.84 21.85
C ALA A 371 -35.91 -9.86 20.36
N LEU A 372 -36.76 -10.47 19.54
CA LEU A 372 -36.53 -10.60 18.10
C LEU A 372 -36.68 -9.24 17.40
N ARG A 373 -35.88 -9.01 16.35
CA ARG A 373 -35.91 -7.77 15.56
C ARG A 373 -36.46 -8.02 14.15
N PRO A 374 -37.34 -7.15 13.63
CA PRO A 374 -37.91 -7.30 12.29
C PRO A 374 -36.88 -7.36 11.15
N GLU A 375 -35.77 -6.65 11.28
CA GLU A 375 -34.77 -6.51 10.22
C GLU A 375 -33.91 -7.78 10.05
N THR A 376 -33.63 -8.49 11.15
CA THR A 376 -32.71 -9.63 11.16
C THR A 376 -33.41 -10.97 11.38
N ASP A 377 -34.50 -10.98 12.13
CA ASP A 377 -35.06 -12.20 12.71
C ASP A 377 -36.46 -12.54 12.16
N LYS A 378 -36.86 -11.91 11.04
CA LYS A 378 -38.16 -12.15 10.40
C LYS A 378 -38.49 -13.63 10.13
N PRO A 379 -37.56 -14.47 9.66
CA PRO A 379 -37.88 -15.88 9.40
C PRO A 379 -38.20 -16.69 10.67
N VAL A 380 -37.63 -16.29 11.82
CA VAL A 380 -37.79 -17.01 13.09
C VAL A 380 -38.95 -16.48 13.94
N PHE A 381 -39.60 -15.39 13.52
CA PHE A 381 -40.85 -14.95 14.11
C PHE A 381 -42.02 -15.75 13.52
N VAL A 382 -42.48 -16.76 14.27
CA VAL A 382 -43.52 -17.70 13.83
C VAL A 382 -44.77 -17.60 14.72
N GLY A 383 -45.94 -17.70 14.09
CA GLY A 383 -47.25 -17.63 14.75
C GLY A 383 -47.72 -16.20 15.02
N ARG A 384 -48.68 -16.04 15.94
CA ARG A 384 -49.31 -14.78 16.36
C ARG A 384 -50.23 -14.09 15.35
N ASP A 385 -50.56 -14.76 14.24
CA ASP A 385 -51.57 -14.29 13.29
C ASP A 385 -52.95 -14.13 13.96
N ASP A 386 -53.28 -14.98 14.93
CA ASP A 386 -54.49 -14.90 15.73
C ASP A 386 -54.60 -13.60 16.53
N LEU A 387 -53.50 -13.13 17.11
CA LEU A 387 -53.45 -11.86 17.83
C LEU A 387 -53.56 -10.67 16.87
N LYS A 388 -52.87 -10.74 15.73
CA LYS A 388 -52.96 -9.73 14.67
C LYS A 388 -54.40 -9.58 14.18
N ASP A 389 -55.07 -10.70 13.90
CA ASP A 389 -56.43 -10.71 13.38
C ASP A 389 -57.43 -10.17 14.41
N THR A 390 -57.31 -10.61 15.68
CA THR A 390 -58.14 -10.13 16.78
C THR A 390 -57.98 -8.63 16.99
N LEU A 391 -56.73 -8.14 17.07
CA LEU A 391 -56.44 -6.74 17.31
C LEU A 391 -56.90 -5.87 16.12
N SER A 392 -56.65 -6.31 14.88
CA SER A 392 -57.12 -5.61 13.68
C SER A 392 -58.64 -5.52 13.64
N PHE A 393 -59.34 -6.64 13.90
CA PHE A 393 -60.80 -6.70 13.87
C PHE A 393 -61.42 -5.79 14.93
N GLU A 394 -60.96 -5.89 16.18
CA GLU A 394 -61.49 -5.10 17.30
C GLU A 394 -61.25 -3.59 17.09
N ILE A 395 -60.08 -3.18 16.63
CA ILE A 395 -59.80 -1.74 16.39
C ILE A 395 -60.61 -1.19 15.21
N LEU A 396 -60.75 -1.94 14.12
CA LEU A 396 -61.42 -1.45 12.90
C LEU A 396 -62.94 -1.44 13.00
N THR A 397 -63.53 -2.30 13.84
CA THR A 397 -65.00 -2.41 13.98
C THR A 397 -65.56 -1.61 15.15
N ALA A 398 -64.72 -1.17 16.08
CA ALA A 398 -65.17 -0.45 17.27
C ALA A 398 -65.62 0.98 16.99
N ARG A 399 -66.74 1.39 17.60
CA ARG A 399 -67.25 2.77 17.57
C ARG A 399 -66.42 3.70 18.48
N SER A 400 -65.97 3.18 19.61
CA SER A 400 -65.07 3.82 20.58
C SER A 400 -63.82 2.97 20.73
N MET A 401 -62.64 3.56 20.86
CA MET A 401 -61.40 2.77 20.90
C MET A 401 -61.36 1.87 22.15
N PRO A 402 -61.19 0.54 21.97
CA PRO A 402 -60.98 -0.37 23.08
C PRO A 402 -59.55 -0.20 23.64
N MET A 403 -59.41 -0.46 24.94
CA MET A 403 -58.10 -0.66 25.57
C MET A 403 -57.75 -2.13 25.53
N PHE A 404 -56.49 -2.45 25.30
CA PHE A 404 -55.99 -3.82 25.25
C PHE A 404 -54.99 -4.07 26.37
N LEU A 405 -55.01 -5.29 26.89
CA LEU A 405 -54.00 -5.82 27.80
C LEU A 405 -53.41 -7.08 27.17
N ILE A 406 -52.14 -7.05 26.80
CA ILE A 406 -51.37 -8.23 26.41
C ILE A 406 -50.84 -8.89 27.69
N GLU A 407 -51.28 -10.12 27.90
CA GLU A 407 -50.94 -10.93 29.06
C GLU A 407 -50.04 -12.08 28.64
N GLY A 408 -48.95 -12.28 29.37
CA GLY A 408 -48.14 -13.47 29.16
C GLY A 408 -47.02 -13.57 30.18
N GLN A 409 -46.55 -14.80 30.41
CA GLN A 409 -45.41 -15.02 31.30
C GLN A 409 -44.13 -14.37 30.76
N GLN A 410 -43.07 -14.33 31.56
CA GLN A 410 -41.76 -13.92 31.06
C GLN A 410 -41.31 -14.89 29.95
N ARG A 411 -40.65 -14.34 28.91
CA ARG A 411 -40.03 -15.10 27.79
C ARG A 411 -40.99 -15.80 26.81
N VAL A 412 -42.28 -15.47 26.82
CA VAL A 412 -43.24 -15.93 25.79
C VAL A 412 -43.19 -15.13 24.47
N GLY A 413 -42.33 -14.11 24.41
CA GLY A 413 -42.12 -13.27 23.22
C GLY A 413 -43.02 -12.03 23.13
N LYS A 414 -43.42 -11.43 24.26
CA LYS A 414 -44.25 -10.20 24.29
C LYS A 414 -43.56 -9.01 23.60
N THR A 415 -42.33 -8.70 24.02
CA THR A 415 -41.53 -7.63 23.41
C THR A 415 -41.20 -7.94 21.94
N SER A 416 -40.93 -9.21 21.60
CA SER A 416 -40.80 -9.63 20.19
C SER A 416 -42.08 -9.35 19.40
N LEU A 417 -43.26 -9.66 19.94
CA LEU A 417 -44.54 -9.34 19.29
C LEU A 417 -44.68 -7.83 19.05
N LEU A 418 -44.37 -7.00 20.06
CA LEU A 418 -44.43 -5.53 19.93
C LEU A 418 -43.54 -5.00 18.81
N ASN A 419 -42.31 -5.51 18.69
CA ASN A 419 -41.40 -5.15 17.61
C ASN A 419 -41.96 -5.50 16.22
N PHE A 420 -42.69 -6.61 16.10
CA PHE A 420 -43.26 -7.09 14.85
C PHE A 420 -44.67 -6.55 14.56
N LEU A 421 -45.37 -5.94 15.51
CA LEU A 421 -46.71 -5.38 15.29
C LEU A 421 -46.81 -4.41 14.09
N PRO A 422 -45.82 -3.51 13.81
CA PRO A 422 -45.88 -2.64 12.64
C PRO A 422 -45.95 -3.41 11.32
N ASP A 423 -45.13 -4.45 11.19
CA ASP A 423 -45.11 -5.31 10.02
C ASP A 423 -46.36 -6.19 9.92
N LEU A 424 -46.89 -6.63 11.06
CA LEU A 424 -48.08 -7.48 11.12
C LEU A 424 -49.36 -6.74 10.73
N LEU A 425 -49.60 -5.56 11.30
CA LEU A 425 -50.83 -4.79 11.13
C LEU A 425 -50.82 -3.90 9.89
N GLY A 426 -49.62 -3.51 9.42
CA GLY A 426 -49.42 -2.71 8.21
C GLY A 426 -49.70 -1.22 8.39
N LEU A 427 -49.64 -0.48 7.27
CA LEU A 427 -49.56 1.00 7.25
C LEU A 427 -50.77 1.75 7.83
N ARG A 428 -51.92 1.09 8.02
CA ARG A 428 -53.12 1.68 8.65
C ARG A 428 -52.96 1.89 10.15
N PHE A 429 -51.93 1.30 10.75
CA PHE A 429 -51.64 1.42 12.18
C PHE A 429 -50.27 2.06 12.37
N LYS A 430 -50.20 3.08 13.21
CA LYS A 430 -48.96 3.68 13.68
C LYS A 430 -48.75 3.21 15.11
N ILE A 431 -47.71 2.43 15.35
CA ILE A 431 -47.43 1.89 16.68
C ILE A 431 -46.25 2.65 17.27
N VAL A 432 -46.47 3.19 18.45
CA VAL A 432 -45.45 3.84 19.26
C VAL A 432 -45.18 2.94 20.43
N TYR A 433 -43.99 2.37 20.44
CA TYR A 433 -43.50 1.51 21.52
C TYR A 433 -42.75 2.34 22.57
N LEU A 434 -43.13 2.17 23.84
CA LEU A 434 -42.44 2.72 24.99
C LEU A 434 -42.09 1.61 25.98
N ASP A 435 -40.80 1.39 26.18
CA ASP A 435 -40.26 0.57 27.27
C ASP A 435 -40.25 1.38 28.57
N LEU A 436 -41.05 0.95 29.55
CA LEU A 436 -41.19 1.65 30.81
C LEU A 436 -40.06 1.34 31.80
N GLN A 437 -39.33 0.23 31.62
CA GLN A 437 -38.14 -0.03 32.42
C GLN A 437 -37.04 0.99 32.11
N GLY A 438 -36.97 1.47 30.86
CA GLY A 438 -35.98 2.45 30.40
C GLY A 438 -36.28 3.93 30.72
N LEU A 439 -37.33 4.25 31.48
CA LEU A 439 -37.66 5.64 31.83
C LEU A 439 -36.56 6.30 32.68
N ALA A 440 -36.07 7.45 32.22
CA ALA A 440 -35.02 8.21 32.92
C ALA A 440 -35.52 8.92 34.19
N GLU A 441 -36.76 9.38 34.18
CA GLU A 441 -37.40 10.07 35.30
C GLU A 441 -38.67 9.32 35.70
N ARG A 442 -38.73 8.86 36.96
CA ARG A 442 -39.85 8.11 37.55
C ARG A 442 -40.94 9.04 38.07
N SER A 443 -41.44 9.92 37.21
CA SER A 443 -42.52 10.88 37.49
C SER A 443 -43.55 10.88 36.36
N LEU A 444 -44.76 11.37 36.62
CA LEU A 444 -45.78 11.47 35.57
C LEU A 444 -45.29 12.34 34.39
N SER A 445 -44.70 13.51 34.70
CA SER A 445 -44.14 14.41 33.70
C SER A 445 -43.05 13.72 32.88
N GLY A 446 -42.16 12.97 33.54
CA GLY A 446 -41.12 12.17 32.89
C GLY A 446 -41.67 11.12 31.94
N TRP A 447 -42.73 10.40 32.35
CA TRP A 447 -43.43 9.43 31.51
C TRP A 447 -44.06 10.09 30.28
N LEU A 448 -44.86 11.15 30.46
CA LEU A 448 -45.54 11.84 29.35
C LEU A 448 -44.54 12.47 28.37
N GLN A 449 -43.44 13.05 28.86
CA GLN A 449 -42.36 13.55 28.01
C GLN A 449 -41.65 12.43 27.24
N SER A 450 -41.39 11.30 27.88
CA SER A 450 -40.77 10.14 27.22
C SER A 450 -41.68 9.56 26.14
N LEU A 451 -42.99 9.48 26.42
CA LEU A 451 -43.99 9.06 25.45
C LEU A 451 -44.06 10.02 24.26
N ARG A 452 -44.06 11.34 24.50
CA ARG A 452 -44.00 12.33 23.41
C ARG A 452 -42.75 12.17 22.54
N LYS A 453 -41.57 12.02 23.16
CA LYS A 453 -40.31 11.78 22.43
C LYS A 453 -40.39 10.49 21.61
N ALA A 454 -41.02 9.43 22.14
CA ALA A 454 -41.24 8.20 21.40
C ALA A 454 -42.16 8.45 20.19
N ILE A 455 -43.27 9.17 20.36
CA ILE A 455 -44.18 9.54 19.26
C ILE A 455 -43.42 10.30 18.17
N GLU A 456 -42.66 11.34 18.52
CA GLU A 456 -41.87 12.14 17.58
C GLU A 456 -40.81 11.30 16.83
N LYS A 457 -40.22 10.29 17.51
CA LYS A 457 -39.27 9.35 16.90
C LYS A 457 -39.94 8.45 15.85
N TYR A 458 -41.11 7.90 16.14
CA TYR A 458 -41.83 7.00 15.22
C TYR A 458 -42.61 7.76 14.14
N MET A 459 -42.90 9.04 14.36
CA MET A 459 -43.68 9.90 13.45
C MET A 459 -42.99 11.27 13.25
N PRO A 460 -41.86 11.31 12.53
CA PRO A 460 -41.14 12.56 12.28
C PRO A 460 -42.02 13.55 11.51
N GLY A 461 -42.11 14.79 12.01
CA GLY A 461 -42.95 15.85 11.45
C GLY A 461 -44.17 16.25 12.30
N THR A 462 -44.41 15.58 13.45
CA THR A 462 -45.42 16.00 14.44
C THR A 462 -44.93 17.06 15.43
N SER A 463 -43.76 17.66 15.18
CA SER A 463 -43.19 18.70 16.04
C SER A 463 -43.80 20.05 15.72
N GLU A 464 -44.93 20.36 16.36
CA GLU A 464 -45.30 21.75 16.62
C GLU A 464 -45.09 22.08 18.10
N SER A 465 -44.47 23.23 18.29
CA SER A 465 -43.84 23.80 19.47
C SER A 465 -44.70 23.87 20.74
N ALA A 466 -44.23 23.20 21.79
CA ALA A 466 -44.24 23.59 23.21
C ALA A 466 -43.92 22.32 24.02
N GLY A 467 -42.79 22.22 24.72
CA GLY A 467 -42.53 21.07 25.61
C GLY A 467 -43.65 20.95 26.64
N LEU A 468 -44.06 19.72 26.99
CA LEU A 468 -45.03 19.51 28.07
C LEU A 468 -44.53 20.25 29.32
N ILE A 469 -45.33 21.19 29.81
CA ILE A 469 -44.99 21.91 31.04
C ILE A 469 -45.09 20.88 32.17
N ALA A 470 -44.09 20.83 33.04
CA ALA A 470 -44.18 19.99 34.23
C ALA A 470 -45.30 20.57 35.12
N HIS A 471 -46.44 19.88 35.19
CA HIS A 471 -47.52 20.23 36.10
C HIS A 471 -47.45 19.32 37.33
N ASP A 472 -47.60 19.90 38.52
CA ASP A 472 -47.76 19.12 39.75
C ASP A 472 -49.13 18.41 39.81
N ASN A 473 -50.11 18.91 39.05
CA ASN A 473 -51.44 18.32 38.91
C ASN A 473 -51.50 17.37 37.70
N TRP A 474 -51.74 16.10 37.99
CA TRP A 474 -51.72 15.02 37.00
C TRP A 474 -52.81 15.15 35.94
N LEU A 475 -53.98 15.69 36.32
CA LEU A 475 -55.10 15.89 35.39
C LEU A 475 -54.78 17.01 34.37
N GLN A 476 -54.09 18.06 34.80
CA GLN A 476 -53.67 19.15 33.92
C GLN A 476 -52.59 18.69 32.93
N ALA A 477 -51.59 17.95 33.42
CA ALA A 477 -50.58 17.31 32.57
C ALA A 477 -51.23 16.38 31.53
N TRP A 478 -52.23 15.59 31.95
CA TRP A 478 -52.99 14.73 31.05
C TRP A 478 -53.80 15.50 30.03
N GLU A 479 -54.49 16.59 30.40
CA GLU A 479 -55.31 17.36 29.45
C GLU A 479 -54.45 18.03 28.36
N GLU A 480 -53.27 18.53 28.73
CA GLU A 480 -52.30 19.07 27.78
C GLU A 480 -51.80 17.96 26.82
N PHE A 481 -51.47 16.78 27.37
CA PHE A 481 -51.04 15.64 26.57
C PHE A 481 -52.16 15.07 25.68
N LYS A 482 -53.39 15.03 26.18
CA LYS A 482 -54.59 14.64 25.43
C LYS A 482 -54.81 15.57 24.24
N THR A 483 -54.69 16.88 24.44
CA THR A 483 -54.80 17.88 23.36
C THR A 483 -53.75 17.60 22.28
N TYR A 484 -52.51 17.28 22.68
CA TYR A 484 -51.47 16.86 21.76
C TYR A 484 -51.82 15.57 21.00
N LEU A 485 -52.32 14.53 21.67
CA LEU A 485 -52.78 13.29 21.03
C LEU A 485 -53.88 13.54 20.00
N GLU A 486 -54.84 14.41 20.33
CA GLU A 486 -55.93 14.79 19.42
C GLU A 486 -55.38 15.54 18.20
N GLN A 487 -54.42 16.46 18.36
CA GLN A 487 -53.79 17.16 17.23
C GLN A 487 -53.08 16.22 16.25
N ILE A 488 -52.36 15.22 16.75
CA ILE A 488 -51.59 14.30 15.89
C ILE A 488 -52.43 13.17 15.29
N SER A 489 -53.60 12.88 15.86
CA SER A 489 -54.46 11.77 15.42
C SER A 489 -55.69 12.24 14.65
N ASN A 490 -56.32 13.36 15.02
CA ASN A 490 -57.61 13.78 14.47
C ASN A 490 -57.58 13.99 12.94
N GLY A 491 -58.57 13.42 12.25
CA GLY A 491 -58.68 13.47 10.79
C GLY A 491 -57.65 12.65 10.00
N LYS A 492 -56.79 11.86 10.66
CA LYS A 492 -55.84 10.97 9.98
C LYS A 492 -56.47 9.63 9.61
N GLU A 493 -55.99 9.05 8.50
CA GLU A 493 -56.44 7.75 7.99
C GLU A 493 -55.89 6.55 8.78
N TYR A 494 -54.87 6.76 9.62
CA TYR A 494 -54.29 5.73 10.46
C TYR A 494 -54.89 5.72 11.87
N LYS A 495 -54.77 4.57 12.55
CA LYS A 495 -54.99 4.43 13.99
C LYS A 495 -53.64 4.47 14.73
N LEU A 496 -53.56 5.22 15.81
CA LEU A 496 -52.36 5.33 16.65
C LEU A 496 -52.46 4.33 17.80
N ILE A 497 -51.51 3.41 17.92
CA ILE A 497 -51.41 2.46 19.03
C ILE A 497 -50.25 2.90 19.91
N LEU A 498 -50.54 3.20 21.17
CA LEU A 498 -49.54 3.50 22.20
C LEU A 498 -49.33 2.22 23.01
N ALA A 499 -48.19 1.57 22.79
CA ALA A 499 -47.83 0.31 23.42
C ALA A 499 -46.87 0.56 24.59
N PHE A 500 -47.31 0.16 25.78
CA PHE A 500 -46.58 0.30 27.04
C PHE A 500 -46.08 -1.07 27.49
N ASP A 501 -44.78 -1.32 27.33
CA ASP A 501 -44.15 -2.57 27.78
C ASP A 501 -43.77 -2.47 29.25
N GLU A 502 -44.01 -3.55 29.99
CA GLU A 502 -43.77 -3.65 31.43
C GLU A 502 -44.52 -2.54 32.20
N TYR A 503 -45.84 -2.45 31.95
CA TYR A 503 -46.71 -1.41 32.49
C TYR A 503 -46.78 -1.37 34.02
N GLU A 504 -46.42 -2.45 34.68
CA GLU A 504 -46.36 -2.56 36.13
C GLU A 504 -45.40 -1.56 36.75
N ILE A 505 -44.34 -1.20 36.02
CA ILE A 505 -43.40 -0.16 36.42
C ILE A 505 -44.10 1.20 36.61
N LEU A 506 -45.09 1.53 35.77
CA LEU A 506 -45.88 2.75 35.98
C LEU A 506 -46.71 2.67 37.26
N HIS A 507 -47.22 1.49 37.59
CA HIS A 507 -47.98 1.31 38.81
C HIS A 507 -47.10 1.45 40.05
N ASP A 508 -46.03 0.65 40.11
CA ASP A 508 -45.15 0.53 41.28
C ASP A 508 -44.34 1.80 41.53
N ASP A 509 -43.72 2.36 40.48
CA ASP A 509 -42.79 3.48 40.66
C ASP A 509 -43.49 4.84 40.63
N ILE A 510 -44.64 4.99 39.96
CA ILE A 510 -45.28 6.30 39.73
C ILE A 510 -46.65 6.37 40.42
N PHE A 511 -47.58 5.47 40.11
CA PHE A 511 -48.98 5.62 40.55
C PHE A 511 -49.18 5.35 42.04
N GLN A 512 -48.31 4.55 42.67
CA GLN A 512 -48.32 4.35 44.12
C GLN A 512 -47.83 5.57 44.91
N GLN A 513 -47.10 6.51 44.28
CA GLN A 513 -46.63 7.72 44.97
C GLN A 513 -47.79 8.66 45.35
N ASP A 514 -48.79 8.80 44.47
CA ASP A 514 -50.03 9.54 44.73
C ASP A 514 -51.25 8.79 44.17
N PRO A 515 -51.83 7.86 44.94
CA PRO A 515 -52.96 7.05 44.49
C PRO A 515 -54.20 7.88 44.17
N THR A 516 -54.36 9.08 44.75
CA THR A 516 -55.55 9.92 44.54
C THR A 516 -55.50 10.54 43.16
N GLN A 517 -54.37 11.16 42.81
CA GLN A 517 -54.16 11.70 41.47
C GLN A 517 -54.12 10.59 40.41
N ALA A 518 -53.55 9.43 40.73
CA ALA A 518 -53.54 8.27 39.84
C ALA A 518 -54.96 7.77 39.48
N ARG A 519 -55.89 7.71 40.45
CA ARG A 519 -57.30 7.38 40.17
C ARG A 519 -57.96 8.37 39.24
N GLN A 520 -57.72 9.67 39.44
CA GLN A 520 -58.28 10.72 38.59
C GLN A 520 -57.74 10.61 37.16
N LEU A 521 -56.44 10.35 37.01
CA LEU A 521 -55.80 10.12 35.72
C LEU A 521 -56.35 8.90 35.00
N LEU A 522 -56.45 7.74 35.67
CA LEU A 522 -57.02 6.52 35.09
C LEU A 522 -58.47 6.72 34.61
N GLY A 523 -59.26 7.46 35.39
CA GLY A 523 -60.61 7.88 34.99
C GLY A 523 -60.61 8.78 33.75
N ALA A 524 -59.67 9.73 33.66
CA ALA A 524 -59.53 10.61 32.51
C ALA A 524 -59.07 9.85 31.25
N MET A 525 -58.14 8.90 31.37
CA MET A 525 -57.70 8.03 30.28
C MET A 525 -58.85 7.15 29.75
N ARG A 526 -59.65 6.58 30.66
CA ARG A 526 -60.86 5.83 30.30
C ARG A 526 -61.83 6.71 29.52
N SER A 527 -62.13 7.90 30.05
CA SER A 527 -63.04 8.85 29.41
C SER A 527 -62.54 9.22 28.02
N PHE A 528 -61.24 9.51 27.87
CA PHE A 528 -60.63 9.77 26.57
C PHE A 528 -60.88 8.60 25.61
N SER A 529 -60.50 7.37 25.95
CA SER A 529 -60.69 6.18 25.10
C SER A 529 -62.14 5.97 24.63
N GLN A 530 -63.12 6.32 25.47
CA GLN A 530 -64.55 6.17 25.16
C GLN A 530 -65.10 7.21 24.18
N HIS A 531 -64.49 8.40 24.08
CA HIS A 531 -65.00 9.53 23.29
C HIS A 531 -64.23 9.79 21.98
N GLN A 532 -63.28 8.93 21.61
CA GLN A 532 -62.51 9.04 20.37
C GLN A 532 -62.36 7.67 19.67
N ASN A 533 -61.99 7.71 18.39
CA ASN A 533 -61.91 6.52 17.53
C ASN A 533 -60.54 6.31 16.85
N GLN A 534 -59.45 6.93 17.31
CA GLN A 534 -58.13 6.89 16.65
C GLN A 534 -56.96 6.43 17.50
N VAL A 535 -56.98 6.66 18.82
CA VAL A 535 -55.87 6.33 19.72
C VAL A 535 -56.20 5.11 20.55
N VAL A 536 -55.32 4.11 20.56
CA VAL A 536 -55.49 2.85 21.28
C VAL A 536 -54.40 2.72 22.32
N PHE A 537 -54.78 2.42 23.57
CA PHE A 537 -53.83 2.06 24.62
C PHE A 537 -53.65 0.55 24.64
N LEU A 538 -52.41 0.10 24.48
CA LEU A 538 -52.00 -1.28 24.52
C LEU A 538 -51.04 -1.47 25.71
N TRP A 539 -51.54 -2.06 26.78
CA TRP A 539 -50.77 -2.38 27.97
C TRP A 539 -50.15 -3.77 27.82
N VAL A 540 -48.87 -3.93 28.10
CA VAL A 540 -48.17 -5.21 27.98
C VAL A 540 -47.44 -5.52 29.26
N GLY A 541 -47.74 -6.66 29.86
CA GLY A 541 -47.18 -7.05 31.15
C GLY A 541 -47.35 -8.53 31.47
N ALA A 542 -46.94 -8.90 32.67
CA ALA A 542 -47.15 -10.21 33.27
C ALA A 542 -48.34 -10.24 34.25
N HIS A 543 -48.64 -9.10 34.89
CA HIS A 543 -49.70 -8.98 35.90
C HIS A 543 -51.07 -8.66 35.30
N PHE A 544 -52.13 -9.03 36.01
CA PHE A 544 -53.49 -8.61 35.67
C PHE A 544 -53.80 -7.26 36.31
N PHE A 545 -54.68 -6.46 35.69
CA PHE A 545 -55.16 -5.21 36.30
C PHE A 545 -55.83 -5.40 37.67
N SER A 546 -56.40 -6.58 37.93
CA SER A 546 -56.99 -6.93 39.23
C SER A 546 -55.96 -7.17 40.33
N GLU A 547 -54.70 -7.42 39.97
CA GLU A 547 -53.61 -7.65 40.92
C GLU A 547 -52.99 -6.35 41.44
N LEU A 548 -53.12 -5.26 40.67
CA LEU A 548 -52.62 -3.95 41.04
C LEU A 548 -53.58 -3.27 42.02
N GLN A 549 -53.07 -2.89 43.19
CA GLN A 549 -53.86 -2.30 44.27
C GLN A 549 -53.34 -0.89 44.58
N ASN A 550 -54.24 0.04 44.92
CA ASN A 550 -53.92 1.43 45.29
C ASN A 550 -53.07 2.20 44.24
N PRO A 551 -53.62 2.55 43.06
CA PRO A 551 -55.01 2.41 42.63
C PRO A 551 -55.32 1.06 41.97
N ASN A 552 -56.57 0.60 42.05
CA ASN A 552 -57.03 -0.60 41.37
C ASN A 552 -57.42 -0.28 39.92
N TRP A 553 -56.63 -0.78 38.96
CA TRP A 553 -56.82 -0.51 37.53
C TRP A 553 -58.11 -1.15 36.98
N ASN A 554 -58.52 -2.30 37.54
CA ASN A 554 -59.70 -3.04 37.09
C ASN A 554 -61.00 -2.24 37.25
N GLU A 555 -61.09 -1.35 38.24
CA GLU A 555 -62.26 -0.48 38.43
C GLU A 555 -62.45 0.52 37.28
N PHE A 556 -61.35 0.97 36.68
CA PHE A 556 -61.37 1.94 35.58
C PHE A 556 -61.51 1.23 34.24
N PHE A 557 -60.84 0.10 34.06
CA PHE A 557 -60.72 -0.58 32.78
C PHE A 557 -61.48 -1.91 32.73
N VAL A 558 -62.71 -1.92 33.24
CA VAL A 558 -63.61 -3.11 33.29
C VAL A 558 -63.84 -3.76 31.91
N GLN A 559 -63.76 -2.99 30.84
CA GLN A 559 -63.99 -3.44 29.46
C GLN A 559 -62.70 -3.65 28.67
N VAL A 560 -61.55 -3.76 29.34
CA VAL A 560 -60.28 -4.03 28.66
C VAL A 560 -60.36 -5.36 27.91
N LYS A 561 -59.80 -5.38 26.69
CA LYS A 561 -59.71 -6.57 25.86
C LYS A 561 -58.42 -7.29 26.16
N HIS A 562 -58.53 -8.49 26.73
CA HIS A 562 -57.39 -9.32 27.09
C HIS A 562 -56.88 -10.09 25.87
N LEU A 563 -55.59 -9.96 25.58
CA LEU A 563 -54.87 -10.64 24.51
C LEU A 563 -53.80 -11.54 25.14
N ARG A 564 -54.07 -12.85 25.21
CA ARG A 564 -53.14 -13.79 25.83
C ARG A 564 -52.04 -14.21 24.86
N VAL A 565 -50.78 -13.94 25.23
CA VAL A 565 -49.57 -14.43 24.57
C VAL A 565 -49.06 -15.63 25.36
N ASP A 566 -49.36 -16.83 24.86
CA ASP A 566 -48.91 -18.09 25.46
C ASP A 566 -47.82 -18.76 24.61
N TYR A 567 -47.34 -19.95 24.98
CA TYR A 567 -46.44 -20.76 24.17
C TYR A 567 -46.96 -20.97 22.74
N LEU A 568 -46.04 -21.13 21.79
CA LEU A 568 -46.37 -21.40 20.39
C LEU A 568 -47.19 -22.69 20.23
N LYS A 569 -48.07 -22.71 19.24
CA LYS A 569 -48.80 -23.94 18.89
C LYS A 569 -47.82 -25.01 18.42
N ARG A 570 -48.24 -26.27 18.49
CA ARG A 570 -47.39 -27.40 18.08
C ARG A 570 -46.90 -27.25 16.63
N GLU A 571 -47.77 -26.81 15.73
CA GLU A 571 -47.45 -26.59 14.31
C GLU A 571 -46.40 -25.49 14.13
N ASP A 572 -46.59 -24.34 14.80
CA ASP A 572 -45.64 -23.22 14.79
C ASP A 572 -44.29 -23.62 15.38
N THR A 573 -44.30 -24.40 16.46
CA THR A 573 -43.09 -24.91 17.12
C THR A 573 -42.32 -25.85 16.20
N LEU A 574 -43.02 -26.78 15.54
CA LEU A 574 -42.39 -27.71 14.59
C LEU A 574 -41.82 -26.96 13.40
N LYS A 575 -42.55 -25.99 12.84
CA LYS A 575 -42.07 -25.12 11.77
C LYS A 575 -40.81 -24.37 12.18
N LEU A 576 -40.80 -23.75 13.37
CA LEU A 576 -39.65 -23.01 13.88
C LEU A 576 -38.42 -23.91 14.06
N VAL A 577 -38.58 -25.14 14.55
CA VAL A 577 -37.46 -26.07 14.80
C VAL A 577 -36.97 -26.73 13.51
N GLN A 578 -37.88 -27.17 12.65
CA GLN A 578 -37.54 -27.97 11.47
C GLN A 578 -37.15 -27.14 10.26
N CYS A 579 -37.72 -25.94 10.11
CA CYS A 579 -37.51 -25.08 8.94
C CYS A 579 -37.72 -23.59 9.30
N PRO A 580 -36.84 -23.01 10.15
CA PRO A 580 -36.89 -21.58 10.47
C PRO A 580 -36.60 -20.69 9.24
N THR A 581 -35.77 -21.16 8.31
CA THR A 581 -35.43 -20.46 7.07
C THR A 581 -35.44 -21.44 5.90
N PRO A 582 -35.66 -20.97 4.65
CA PRO A 582 -35.54 -21.82 3.46
C PRO A 582 -34.16 -22.49 3.31
N ASP A 583 -33.11 -21.84 3.82
CA ASP A 583 -31.71 -22.32 3.76
C ASP A 583 -31.32 -23.21 4.96
N PHE A 584 -32.30 -23.62 5.77
CA PHE A 584 -32.05 -24.43 6.95
C PHE A 584 -31.79 -25.89 6.58
N ASN A 585 -30.52 -26.30 6.65
CA ASN A 585 -30.05 -27.60 6.14
C ASN A 585 -29.81 -28.66 7.23
N LEU A 586 -30.39 -28.51 8.43
CA LEU A 586 -30.27 -29.54 9.47
C LEU A 586 -31.30 -30.65 9.26
N ILE A 587 -30.80 -31.87 9.02
CA ILE A 587 -31.63 -33.08 8.91
C ILE A 587 -31.78 -33.66 10.31
N TYR A 588 -33.00 -33.60 10.85
CA TYR A 588 -33.30 -34.23 12.13
C TYR A 588 -33.55 -35.74 11.97
N PRO A 589 -32.96 -36.60 12.81
CA PRO A 589 -33.26 -38.02 12.82
C PRO A 589 -34.60 -38.25 13.53
N ASP A 590 -35.65 -38.47 12.72
CA ASP A 590 -37.00 -38.91 13.10
C ASP A 590 -37.88 -37.84 13.81
N ASP A 591 -38.97 -37.43 13.17
CA ASP A 591 -39.90 -36.37 13.64
C ASP A 591 -40.51 -36.66 15.02
N ARG A 592 -40.64 -37.95 15.36
CA ARG A 592 -41.17 -38.40 16.65
C ARG A 592 -40.28 -37.97 17.83
N ARG A 593 -38.97 -37.84 17.61
CA ARG A 593 -38.01 -37.46 18.65
C ARG A 593 -38.07 -35.97 18.95
N ILE A 594 -38.21 -35.13 17.92
CA ILE A 594 -38.45 -33.69 18.09
C ILE A 594 -39.78 -33.46 18.82
N ALA A 595 -40.84 -34.12 18.36
CA ALA A 595 -42.14 -34.03 19.01
C ALA A 595 -42.07 -34.42 20.48
N SER A 596 -41.31 -35.46 20.86
CA SER A 596 -41.15 -35.87 22.26
C SER A 596 -40.39 -34.87 23.14
N LEU A 597 -39.48 -34.08 22.55
CA LEU A 597 -38.71 -33.04 23.22
C LEU A 597 -39.53 -31.75 23.35
N THR A 598 -40.37 -31.44 22.36
CA THR A 598 -41.26 -30.26 22.38
C THR A 598 -42.58 -30.52 23.09
N SER A 599 -43.00 -31.78 23.26
CA SER A 599 -44.28 -32.15 23.89
C SER A 599 -44.21 -32.39 25.40
N ARG A 600 -43.06 -32.17 26.06
CA ARG A 600 -42.92 -32.43 27.50
C ARG A 600 -42.98 -31.15 28.35
N LYS A 601 -44.11 -31.06 29.07
CA LYS A 601 -44.43 -30.29 30.29
C LYS A 601 -44.98 -28.87 30.11
N ALA A 602 -46.24 -28.80 29.67
CA ALA A 602 -47.24 -28.13 30.50
C ALA A 602 -47.40 -28.97 31.79
N ILE A 603 -46.51 -28.80 32.76
CA ILE A 603 -46.70 -29.31 34.11
C ILE A 603 -47.04 -28.14 35.00
N GLN A 604 -48.28 -28.20 35.49
CA GLN A 604 -48.73 -27.72 36.79
C GLN A 604 -47.61 -27.12 37.64
N ARG A 605 -47.59 -25.79 37.70
CA ARG A 605 -47.34 -25.06 38.94
C ARG A 605 -48.38 -23.96 39.04
#